data_AF-A0A842UC66-F1
#
_entry.id   AF-A0A842UC66-F1
#
_cell.length_a   1.000
_cell.length_b   1.000
_cell.length_c   1.000
_cell.angle_alpha   90.00
_cell.angle_beta   90.00
_cell.angle_gamma   90.00
#
_symmetry.space_group_name_H-M   'P 1'
#
loop_
_entity.id
_entity.type
_entity.pdbx_description
1 polymer ?
#
loop_
_entity_poly.entity_id
_entity_poly.type
_entity_poly.pdbx_seq_one_letter_code
_entity_poly.pdbx_strand_id
1 'polypeptide(L)'
;TFTHGCPGTEEDENLNTYIDIKSRRSTYFPDYAFDRMENKQLAFVGHTHEPFISILKKEDEQEDFNESSLPDSLRLDFNQEDTKKVLINAGSVGQPRGTDKRACYLIFTEYGNNIYDINFRRISYNIKEAQDAIKKYWREYCQKQVNEGYKDFERHINDFYLADRLG
;
A
#
# COMPACT_ATOMS: atom_id res chain seq x y z
N THR A 1 6.72 13.93 -8.36
CA THR A 1 7.05 13.20 -7.13
C THR A 1 6.24 11.91 -7.12
N PHE A 2 6.90 10.76 -7.01
CA PHE A 2 6.22 9.47 -6.88
C PHE A 2 5.29 9.53 -5.66
N THR A 3 4.04 9.13 -5.83
CA THR A 3 3.00 9.12 -4.78
C THR A 3 3.27 8.00 -3.78
N HIS A 4 4.30 8.18 -2.95
CA HIS A 4 4.32 7.60 -1.62
C HIS A 4 4.01 8.75 -0.66
N GLY A 5 2.72 9.03 -0.47
CA GLY A 5 2.29 9.89 0.61
C GLY A 5 2.54 9.16 1.93
N CYS A 6 3.70 9.40 2.54
CA CYS A 6 3.73 9.54 4.00
C CYS A 6 3.34 11.00 4.25
N PRO A 7 2.17 11.30 4.82
CA PRO A 7 1.88 12.67 5.20
C PRO A 7 2.85 13.02 6.33
N GLY A 8 3.82 13.87 6.02
CA GLY A 8 4.75 14.42 7.00
C GLY A 8 4.76 15.93 6.83
N THR A 9 4.00 16.63 7.66
CA THR A 9 4.23 18.03 7.97
C THR A 9 4.63 18.13 9.44
N GLU A 10 5.62 18.98 9.74
CA GLU A 10 6.23 19.15 11.06
C GLU A 10 5.25 19.59 12.17
N GLU A 11 4.02 19.96 11.81
CA GLU A 11 2.97 20.42 12.73
C GLU A 11 2.04 19.30 13.23
N ASP A 12 2.27 18.05 12.80
CA ASP A 12 1.31 16.96 12.92
C ASP A 12 1.87 15.81 13.78
N GLU A 13 2.26 16.14 15.02
CA GLU A 13 2.82 15.21 16.02
C GLU A 13 1.84 14.11 16.48
N ASN A 14 0.61 14.09 15.96
CA ASN A 14 -0.41 13.07 16.23
C ASN A 14 -0.44 11.91 15.21
N LEU A 15 0.52 11.85 14.28
CA LEU A 15 0.58 10.79 13.28
C LEU A 15 1.04 9.43 13.85
N ASN A 16 0.08 8.72 14.44
CA ASN A 16 0.15 7.29 14.78
C ASN A 16 0.02 6.36 13.54
N THR A 17 0.23 6.86 12.31
CA THR A 17 -0.61 6.40 11.19
C THR A 17 0.09 5.60 10.09
N TYR A 18 1.42 5.45 10.08
CA TYR A 18 2.07 4.67 9.02
C TYR A 18 3.32 3.93 9.50
N ILE A 19 3.21 2.60 9.62
CA ILE A 19 4.36 1.73 9.86
C ILE A 19 5.05 1.52 8.49
N ASP A 20 6.11 2.30 8.22
CA ASP A 20 6.99 2.12 7.05
C ASP A 20 8.04 1.04 7.33
N ILE A 21 8.00 -0.07 6.59
CA ILE A 21 8.92 -1.20 6.75
C ILE A 21 9.80 -1.33 5.50
N LYS A 22 11.11 -1.14 5.70
CA LYS A 22 12.13 -1.02 4.64
C LYS A 22 12.61 -2.34 4.01
N SER A 23 12.08 -3.51 4.37
CA SER A 23 12.58 -4.79 3.82
C SER A 23 11.52 -5.58 3.06
N ARG A 24 11.69 -5.62 1.74
CA ARG A 24 11.01 -6.49 0.75
C ARG A 24 11.20 -8.00 0.94
N ARG A 25 11.85 -8.43 2.02
CA ARG A 25 12.17 -9.84 2.24
C ARG A 25 11.38 -10.38 3.42
N SER A 26 10.70 -11.47 3.13
CA SER A 26 10.35 -12.55 4.05
C SER A 26 8.91 -12.53 4.55
N THR A 27 8.40 -13.75 4.67
CA THR A 27 7.23 -14.26 5.40
C THR A 27 7.12 -13.81 6.87
N TYR A 28 7.80 -12.74 7.28
CA TYR A 28 7.94 -12.21 8.65
C TYR A 28 7.32 -10.81 8.81
N PHE A 29 6.60 -10.33 7.80
CA PHE A 29 6.09 -8.95 7.78
C PHE A 29 5.05 -8.68 8.88
N PRO A 30 4.01 -9.53 9.07
CA PRO A 30 3.02 -9.28 10.12
C PRO A 30 3.58 -9.39 11.53
N ASP A 31 4.36 -10.43 11.83
CA ASP A 31 5.00 -10.63 13.15
C ASP A 31 5.78 -9.38 13.59
N TYR A 32 6.67 -8.88 12.72
CA TYR A 32 7.49 -7.71 13.00
C TYR A 32 6.67 -6.44 13.23
N ALA A 33 5.54 -6.31 12.52
CA ALA A 33 4.61 -5.20 12.69
C ALA A 33 3.83 -5.33 14.00
N PHE A 34 3.34 -6.53 14.35
CA PHE A 34 2.62 -6.78 15.59
C PHE A 34 3.45 -6.46 16.84
N ASP A 35 4.74 -6.78 16.82
CA ASP A 35 5.69 -6.42 17.88
C ASP A 35 5.79 -4.89 18.07
N ARG A 36 5.71 -4.12 16.97
CA ARG A 36 5.79 -2.65 16.97
C ARG A 36 4.48 -1.94 17.22
N MET A 37 3.36 -2.65 17.20
CA MET A 37 2.07 -2.06 17.47
C MET A 37 1.88 -1.69 18.95
N GLU A 38 2.85 -1.97 19.85
CA GLU A 38 2.80 -1.63 21.28
C GLU A 38 1.40 -1.94 21.86
N ASN A 39 0.70 -0.92 22.38
CA ASN A 39 -0.65 -0.99 22.98
C ASN A 39 -1.79 -0.80 21.96
N LYS A 40 -1.50 -0.70 20.66
CA LYS A 40 -2.49 -0.55 19.59
C LYS A 40 -2.99 -1.92 19.13
N GLN A 41 -4.30 -2.03 18.94
CA GLN A 41 -4.95 -3.25 18.45
C GLN A 41 -5.16 -3.26 16.94
N LEU A 42 -5.05 -2.10 16.28
CA LEU A 42 -5.29 -1.94 14.86
C LEU A 42 -4.20 -1.06 14.24
N ALA A 43 -3.66 -1.47 13.11
CA ALA A 43 -2.70 -0.68 12.35
C ALA A 43 -2.94 -0.81 10.84
N PHE A 44 -2.69 0.30 10.14
CA PHE A 44 -2.72 0.36 8.68
C PHE A 44 -1.31 0.50 8.13
N VAL A 45 -1.03 -0.23 7.07
CA VAL A 45 0.26 -0.24 6.35
C VAL A 45 0.03 -0.13 4.85
N GLY A 46 1.10 0.20 4.13
CA GLY A 46 1.10 0.20 2.67
C GLY A 46 2.41 -0.35 2.12
N HIS A 47 3.04 0.38 1.21
CA HIS A 47 4.34 0.05 0.59
C HIS A 47 4.35 -1.13 -0.40
N THR A 48 3.71 -2.25 -0.07
CA THR A 48 3.64 -3.45 -0.93
C THR A 48 2.82 -3.20 -2.20
N HIS A 49 1.79 -2.36 -2.10
CA HIS A 49 0.76 -2.14 -3.13
C HIS A 49 -0.14 -3.36 -3.36
N GLU A 50 -0.17 -4.26 -2.38
CA GLU A 50 -0.95 -5.49 -2.38
C GLU A 50 -1.84 -5.47 -1.14
N PRO A 51 -3.17 -5.52 -1.30
CA PRO A 51 -4.06 -5.47 -0.16
C PRO A 51 -4.01 -6.80 0.61
N PHE A 52 -4.03 -6.70 1.93
CA PHE A 52 -4.07 -7.87 2.82
C PHE A 52 -4.66 -7.50 4.18
N ILE A 53 -5.08 -8.52 4.93
CA ILE A 53 -5.35 -8.43 6.36
C ILE A 53 -4.55 -9.52 7.06
N SER A 54 -3.92 -9.20 8.18
CA SER A 54 -3.37 -10.18 9.11
C SER A 54 -4.00 -9.97 10.49
N ILE A 55 -4.48 -11.05 11.10
CA ILE A 55 -5.15 -11.05 12.40
C ILE A 55 -4.31 -11.90 13.35
N LEU A 56 -3.79 -11.28 14.40
CA LEU A 56 -3.18 -11.99 15.53
C LEU A 56 -4.25 -12.23 16.59
N LYS A 57 -4.45 -13.49 16.98
CA LYS A 57 -5.40 -13.91 18.01
C LYS A 57 -4.80 -13.85 19.42
N LYS A 58 -5.61 -13.98 20.48
CA LYS A 58 -5.11 -13.87 21.87
C LYS A 58 -4.18 -15.01 22.25
N GLU A 59 -4.33 -16.18 21.63
CA GLU A 59 -3.46 -17.35 21.78
C GLU A 59 -2.20 -17.30 20.88
N ASP A 60 -1.88 -16.13 20.31
CA ASP A 60 -0.77 -15.90 19.37
C ASP A 60 -0.85 -16.74 18.08
N GLU A 61 -2.05 -17.24 17.74
CA GLU A 61 -2.35 -17.75 16.40
C GLU A 61 -2.53 -16.60 15.40
N GLN A 62 -1.98 -16.76 14.20
CA GLN A 62 -2.10 -15.77 13.12
C GLN A 62 -2.97 -16.27 11.97
N GLU A 63 -3.86 -15.42 11.50
CA GLU A 63 -4.72 -15.65 10.34
C GLU A 63 -4.49 -14.58 9.28
N ASP A 64 -4.03 -15.00 8.09
CA ASP A 64 -3.63 -14.11 7.01
C ASP A 64 -4.54 -14.22 5.78
N PHE A 65 -5.01 -13.07 5.32
CA PHE A 65 -5.78 -12.89 4.10
C PHE A 65 -4.96 -12.10 3.08
N ASN A 66 -4.48 -12.78 2.05
CA ASN A 66 -3.83 -12.13 0.91
C ASN A 66 -4.87 -11.77 -0.16
N GLU A 67 -4.45 -11.12 -1.24
CA GLU A 67 -5.37 -10.68 -2.31
C GLU A 67 -6.34 -11.76 -2.83
N SER A 68 -5.94 -13.03 -2.87
CA SER A 68 -6.79 -14.14 -3.36
C SER A 68 -7.82 -14.63 -2.35
N SER A 69 -7.58 -14.44 -1.05
CA SER A 69 -8.47 -14.85 0.04
C SER A 69 -9.12 -13.67 0.78
N LEU A 70 -8.80 -12.44 0.37
CA LEU A 70 -9.27 -11.21 1.01
C LEU A 70 -10.79 -11.07 0.85
N PRO A 71 -11.55 -10.94 1.95
CA PRO A 71 -12.97 -10.66 1.85
C PRO A 71 -13.22 -9.23 1.36
N ASP A 72 -14.30 -9.03 0.59
CA ASP A 72 -14.74 -7.68 0.19
C ASP A 72 -15.18 -6.83 1.40
N SER A 73 -15.63 -7.49 2.46
CA SER A 73 -15.99 -6.86 3.73
C SER A 73 -15.65 -7.76 4.91
N LEU A 74 -15.08 -7.16 5.97
CA LEU A 74 -14.81 -7.81 7.24
C LEU A 74 -15.34 -6.93 8.37
N ARG A 75 -16.09 -7.52 9.30
CA ARG A 75 -16.45 -6.89 10.56
C ARG A 75 -15.49 -7.38 11.64
N LEU A 76 -15.01 -6.45 12.47
CA LEU A 76 -14.16 -6.72 13.63
C LEU A 76 -14.91 -6.27 14.88
N ASP A 77 -15.18 -7.18 15.79
CA ASP A 77 -15.69 -6.90 17.14
C ASP A 77 -14.70 -7.41 18.19
N PHE A 78 -13.83 -6.52 18.68
CA PHE A 78 -12.80 -6.87 19.67
C PHE A 78 -13.36 -7.31 21.03
N ASN A 79 -14.67 -7.16 21.28
CA ASN A 79 -15.28 -7.64 22.53
C ASN A 79 -15.73 -9.10 22.45
N GLN A 80 -16.09 -9.56 21.25
CA GLN A 80 -16.62 -10.92 21.03
C GLN A 80 -15.60 -11.85 20.38
N GLU A 81 -14.67 -11.29 19.62
CA GLU A 81 -13.67 -12.06 18.90
C GLU A 81 -12.46 -12.40 19.77
N ASP A 82 -11.77 -13.48 19.40
CA ASP A 82 -10.46 -13.81 19.92
C ASP A 82 -9.34 -12.97 19.29
N THR A 83 -9.64 -11.75 18.86
CA THR A 83 -8.72 -10.87 18.14
C THR A 83 -7.86 -10.07 19.13
N LYS A 84 -6.53 -10.17 19.00
CA LYS A 84 -5.53 -9.42 19.79
C LYS A 84 -5.06 -8.17 19.03
N LYS A 85 -4.60 -8.34 17.79
CA LYS A 85 -4.13 -7.26 16.91
C LYS A 85 -4.54 -7.52 15.46
N VAL A 86 -4.75 -6.46 14.70
CA VAL A 86 -5.06 -6.53 13.26
C VAL A 86 -4.18 -5.56 12.48
N LEU A 87 -3.59 -6.06 11.42
CA LEU A 87 -2.75 -5.31 10.48
C LEU A 87 -3.41 -5.30 9.11
N ILE A 88 -3.61 -4.12 8.53
CA ILE A 88 -4.38 -3.96 7.30
C ILE A 88 -3.56 -3.22 6.25
N ASN A 89 -3.53 -3.74 5.03
CA ASN A 89 -3.02 -3.01 3.87
C ASN A 89 -4.15 -2.73 2.89
N ALA A 90 -4.36 -1.46 2.58
CA ALA A 90 -5.40 -1.02 1.66
C ALA A 90 -5.09 -1.31 0.17
N GLY A 91 -3.87 -1.78 -0.13
CA GLY A 91 -3.40 -1.97 -1.50
C GLY A 91 -2.85 -0.68 -2.09
N SER A 92 -3.21 -0.38 -3.34
CA SER A 92 -2.76 0.82 -4.03
C SER A 92 -3.80 1.33 -5.01
N VAL A 93 -4.00 2.65 -5.02
CA VAL A 93 -4.85 3.32 -6.01
C VAL A 93 -4.13 3.46 -7.34
N GLY A 94 -2.86 3.90 -7.33
CA GLY A 94 -2.14 4.33 -8.54
C GLY A 94 -1.16 3.31 -9.13
N GLN A 95 -0.73 2.30 -8.36
CA GLN A 95 0.21 1.28 -8.85
C GLN A 95 -0.02 -0.09 -8.20
N PRO A 96 -1.18 -0.75 -8.37
CA PRO A 96 -1.42 -2.09 -7.86
C PRO A 96 -0.35 -3.08 -8.33
N ARG A 97 0.28 -3.81 -7.40
CA ARG A 97 1.33 -4.82 -7.71
C ARG A 97 0.83 -6.26 -7.66
N GLY A 98 -0.36 -6.46 -7.10
CA GLY A 98 -1.04 -7.76 -7.06
C GLY A 98 -1.47 -8.27 -8.43
N THR A 99 -2.16 -9.40 -8.41
CA THR A 99 -2.83 -10.03 -9.55
C THR A 99 -3.93 -9.15 -10.14
N ASP A 100 -4.69 -8.43 -9.31
CA ASP A 100 -5.73 -7.51 -9.76
C ASP A 100 -5.17 -6.09 -9.97
N LYS A 101 -5.27 -5.59 -11.20
CA LYS A 101 -4.72 -4.29 -11.62
C LYS A 101 -5.65 -3.10 -11.41
N ARG A 102 -6.87 -3.32 -10.90
CA ARG A 102 -7.81 -2.25 -10.53
C ARG A 102 -7.24 -1.43 -9.36
N ALA A 103 -7.57 -0.15 -9.34
CA ALA A 103 -7.26 0.70 -8.19
C ALA A 103 -7.93 0.13 -6.94
N CYS A 104 -7.18 -0.03 -5.86
CA CYS A 104 -7.67 -0.61 -4.62
C CYS A 104 -7.56 0.39 -3.46
N TYR A 105 -8.63 0.46 -2.67
CA TYR A 105 -8.70 1.22 -1.43
C TYR A 105 -9.66 0.50 -0.46
N LEU A 106 -9.73 0.96 0.78
CA LEU A 106 -10.69 0.48 1.75
C LEU A 106 -11.52 1.62 2.33
N ILE A 107 -12.73 1.30 2.75
CA ILE A 107 -13.57 2.14 3.59
C ILE A 107 -13.55 1.51 4.98
N PHE A 108 -13.14 2.30 5.97
CA PHE A 108 -13.09 1.91 7.37
C PHE A 108 -14.16 2.68 8.15
N THR A 109 -15.03 1.95 8.84
CA THR A 109 -16.12 2.51 9.64
C THR A 109 -15.96 2.07 11.09
N GLU A 110 -15.87 3.03 12.00
CA GLU A 110 -15.89 2.78 13.44
C GLU A 110 -17.31 3.00 13.99
N TYR A 111 -17.85 2.03 14.71
CA TYR A 111 -19.18 2.10 15.33
C TYR A 111 -19.11 2.45 16.83
N GLY A 112 -17.90 2.61 17.39
CA GLY A 112 -17.66 2.69 18.82
C GLY A 112 -17.61 1.31 19.49
N ASN A 113 -17.33 1.29 20.79
CA ASN A 113 -17.18 0.07 21.59
C ASN A 113 -16.21 -0.97 20.97
N ASN A 114 -15.11 -0.54 20.34
CA ASN A 114 -14.15 -1.42 19.66
C ASN A 114 -14.75 -2.30 18.54
N ILE A 115 -15.76 -1.79 17.84
CA ILE A 115 -16.39 -2.46 16.71
C ILE A 115 -16.15 -1.66 15.42
N TYR A 116 -15.70 -2.36 14.38
CA TYR A 116 -15.27 -1.77 13.12
C TYR A 116 -15.76 -2.58 11.92
N ASP A 117 -16.08 -1.91 10.81
CA ASP A 117 -16.23 -2.56 9.50
C ASP A 117 -15.13 -2.09 8.54
N ILE A 118 -14.55 -3.05 7.83
CA ILE A 118 -13.55 -2.85 6.78
C ILE A 118 -14.17 -3.31 5.47
N ASN A 119 -14.13 -2.44 4.47
CA ASN A 119 -14.73 -2.70 3.17
C ASN A 119 -13.71 -2.41 2.07
N PHE A 120 -13.18 -3.45 1.43
CA PHE A 120 -12.31 -3.28 0.27
C PHE A 120 -13.12 -2.89 -0.95
N ARG A 121 -12.56 -1.97 -1.74
CA ARG A 121 -13.16 -1.49 -2.98
C ARG A 121 -12.11 -1.50 -4.07
N ARG A 122 -12.55 -1.95 -5.25
CA ARG A 122 -11.73 -2.02 -6.46
C ARG A 122 -12.43 -1.32 -7.60
N ILE A 123 -11.73 -0.40 -8.24
CA ILE A 123 -12.26 0.42 -9.33
C ILE A 123 -11.40 0.22 -10.57
N SER A 124 -12.03 -0.14 -11.68
CA SER A 124 -11.36 -0.18 -12.98
C SER A 124 -11.02 1.23 -13.45
N TYR A 125 -9.85 1.35 -14.08
CA TYR A 125 -9.40 2.58 -14.72
C TYR A 125 -8.62 2.23 -15.98
N ASN A 126 -8.41 3.21 -16.85
CA ASN A 126 -7.62 3.00 -18.05
C ASN A 126 -6.12 2.97 -17.69
N ILE A 127 -5.65 1.77 -17.34
CA ILE A 127 -4.25 1.52 -16.96
C ILE A 127 -3.30 1.96 -18.09
N LYS A 128 -3.67 1.65 -19.34
CA LYS A 128 -2.83 1.96 -20.51
C LYS A 128 -2.66 3.47 -20.68
N GLU A 129 -3.75 4.22 -20.59
CA GLU A 129 -3.73 5.68 -20.67
C GLU A 129 -2.95 6.30 -19.51
N ALA A 130 -3.14 5.83 -18.28
CA ALA A 130 -2.40 6.30 -17.12
C ALA A 130 -0.89 6.05 -17.29
N GLN A 131 -0.51 4.85 -17.75
CA GLN A 131 0.88 4.53 -18.06
C GLN A 131 1.41 5.46 -19.15
N ASP A 132 0.73 5.58 -20.28
CA ASP A 132 1.20 6.38 -21.41
C ASP A 132 1.36 7.87 -21.04
N ALA A 133 0.48 8.41 -20.19
CA ALA A 133 0.60 9.75 -19.63
C ALA A 133 1.87 9.91 -18.76
N ILE A 134 2.13 8.96 -17.86
CA ILE A 134 3.36 8.96 -17.02
C ILE A 134 4.61 8.89 -17.90
N LYS A 135 4.59 8.01 -18.92
CA LYS A 135 5.70 7.84 -19.86
C LYS A 135 5.99 9.12 -20.63
N LYS A 136 4.94 9.77 -21.15
CA LYS A 136 5.05 11.03 -21.89
C LYS A 136 5.68 12.11 -21.01
N TYR A 137 5.13 12.31 -19.81
CA TYR A 137 5.66 13.32 -18.88
C TYR A 137 7.11 13.06 -18.50
N TRP A 138 7.46 11.79 -18.20
CA TRP A 138 8.83 11.42 -17.85
C TRP A 138 9.82 11.70 -18.98
N ARG A 139 9.45 11.40 -20.24
CA ARG A 139 10.28 11.72 -21.41
C ARG A 139 10.52 13.22 -21.56
N GLU A 140 9.46 14.01 -21.47
CA GLU A 140 9.54 15.47 -21.56
C GLU A 140 10.42 16.05 -20.44
N TYR A 141 10.28 15.53 -19.22
CA TYR A 141 11.11 15.90 -18.07
C TYR A 141 12.59 15.57 -18.30
N CYS A 142 12.92 14.32 -18.66
CA CYS A 142 14.31 13.92 -18.91
C CYS A 142 14.95 14.76 -20.02
N GLN A 143 14.22 15.03 -21.12
CA GLN A 143 14.73 15.86 -22.20
C GLN A 143 15.03 17.29 -21.74
N LYS A 144 14.18 17.86 -20.87
CA LYS A 144 14.44 19.16 -20.27
C LYS A 144 15.73 19.14 -19.44
N GLN A 145 15.94 18.11 -18.62
CA GLN A 145 17.17 17.97 -17.82
C GLN A 145 18.43 17.83 -18.67
N VAL A 146 18.37 17.08 -19.77
CA VAL A 146 19.48 16.98 -20.73
C VAL A 146 19.81 18.34 -21.34
N ASN A 147 18.80 19.11 -21.75
CA ASN A 147 19.00 20.45 -22.31
C ASN A 147 19.59 21.45 -21.30
N GLU A 148 19.35 21.23 -19.99
CA GLU A 148 19.95 21.99 -18.89
C GLU A 148 21.39 21.53 -18.55
N GLY A 149 21.91 20.51 -19.24
CA GLY A 149 23.30 20.03 -19.13
C GLY A 149 23.48 18.76 -18.29
N TYR A 150 22.39 18.18 -17.75
CA TYR A 150 22.45 16.94 -16.97
C TYR A 150 22.47 15.70 -17.87
N LYS A 151 23.65 15.33 -18.36
CA LYS A 151 23.85 14.23 -19.33
C LYS A 151 23.43 12.84 -18.83
N ASP A 152 23.41 12.61 -17.53
CA ASP A 152 23.00 11.32 -16.95
C ASP A 152 21.54 10.95 -17.28
N PHE A 153 20.70 11.94 -17.61
CA PHE A 153 19.31 11.73 -18.02
C PHE A 153 19.16 11.14 -19.43
N GLU A 154 20.20 11.17 -20.28
CA GLU A 154 20.17 10.52 -21.60
C GLU A 154 20.00 9.00 -21.47
N ARG A 155 20.65 8.40 -20.46
CA ARG A 155 20.51 6.97 -20.15
C ARG A 155 19.10 6.62 -19.70
N HIS A 156 18.48 7.48 -18.88
CA HIS A 156 17.12 7.29 -18.40
C HIS A 156 16.06 7.34 -19.51
N ILE A 157 16.31 8.11 -20.58
CA ILE A 157 15.47 8.09 -21.78
C ILE A 157 15.57 6.71 -22.46
N ASN A 158 16.79 6.20 -22.66
CA ASN A 158 17.06 4.95 -23.36
C ASN A 158 16.62 3.68 -22.60
N ASP A 159 16.86 3.61 -21.29
CA ASP A 159 16.48 2.45 -20.47
C ASP A 159 14.96 2.26 -20.44
N PHE A 160 14.21 3.36 -20.52
CA PHE A 160 12.76 3.35 -20.58
C PHE A 160 12.23 2.73 -21.90
N TYR A 161 12.96 2.87 -23.01
CA TYR A 161 12.63 2.26 -24.30
C TYR A 161 12.88 0.75 -24.35
N LEU A 162 13.86 0.25 -23.58
CA LEU A 162 14.15 -1.19 -23.52
C LEU A 162 13.09 -1.94 -22.71
N ALA A 163 12.63 -1.35 -21.61
CA ALA A 163 11.56 -1.93 -20.79
C ALA A 163 10.22 -2.06 -21.55
N ASP A 164 9.94 -1.15 -22.50
CA ASP A 164 8.70 -1.15 -23.30
C ASP A 164 8.69 -2.25 -24.40
N ARG A 165 9.88 -2.73 -24.82
CA ARG A 165 10.01 -3.81 -25.81
C ARG A 165 9.97 -5.22 -25.21
N LEU A 166 10.22 -5.34 -23.92
CA LEU A 166 10.28 -6.61 -23.19
C LEU A 166 8.97 -6.93 -22.46
N GLY A 167 7.87 -6.26 -22.85
CA GLY A 167 6.55 -6.37 -22.23
C GLY A 167 6.08 -7.80 -22.01
#